data_AF-A0A628N5U4-F1
#
_entry.id   AF-A0A628N5U4-F1
#
_cell.length_a   1.000
_cell.length_b   1.000
_cell.length_c   1.000
_cell.angle_alpha   90.00
_cell.angle_beta   90.00
_cell.angle_gamma   90.00
#
_symmetry.space_group_name_H-M   'P 1'
#
loop_
_entity.id
_entity.type
_entity.pdbx_description
1 polymer ?
#
loop_
_entity_poly.entity_id
_entity_poly.type
_entity_poly.pdbx_seq_one_letter_code
_entity_poly.pdbx_strand_id
1 'polypeptide(L)'
;MLNLFRYLIAFFTFKVADNSRQKGALQAPLGLTWGLDINEIKKELEVVSENTLDERTTNFIFNPKIKLFGFEKYELTIDEKYGLIDVTMTEYFNSDNFHIHGKGSYYDINKILSKKYGPPSSVRNPEDDSDYGADVSVSSLQKKDTNEFLKNRWSSFYNFKLGGWINVSLKNNNPHDSFLMLEYTSANAKKVIYEQVDKEKESMSEFL
;
A
#
# COMPACT_ATOMS: atom_id res chain seq x y z
N MET A 1 21.05 27.49 11.94
CA MET A 1 22.03 27.10 10.91
C MET A 1 21.28 26.42 9.77
N LEU A 2 21.12 27.14 8.66
CA LEU A 2 20.50 26.68 7.41
C LEU A 2 21.58 25.96 6.59
N ASN A 3 21.48 24.64 6.40
CA ASN A 3 22.11 23.91 5.30
C ASN A 3 21.72 22.42 5.30
N LEU A 4 20.44 22.10 5.06
CA LEU A 4 20.01 20.71 4.78
C LEU A 4 19.16 20.56 3.51
N PHE A 5 19.04 21.62 2.70
CA PHE A 5 18.15 21.67 1.53
C PHE A 5 18.86 21.54 0.17
N ARG A 6 20.12 21.12 0.12
CA ARG A 6 20.93 21.16 -1.13
C ARG A 6 21.24 19.81 -1.80
N TYR A 7 20.78 18.66 -1.29
CA TYR A 7 21.14 17.36 -1.88
C TYR A 7 19.98 16.45 -2.34
N LEU A 8 18.77 17.00 -2.51
CA LEU A 8 17.64 16.27 -3.13
C LEU A 8 17.31 16.73 -4.58
N ILE A 9 18.10 17.65 -5.13
CA ILE A 9 17.89 18.23 -6.45
C ILE A 9 19.03 17.80 -7.38
N ALA A 10 19.13 16.51 -7.66
CA ALA A 10 20.06 16.03 -8.69
C ALA A 10 19.67 14.69 -9.32
N PHE A 11 18.38 14.37 -9.49
CA PHE A 11 17.96 13.30 -10.43
C PHE A 11 16.53 13.41 -10.98
N PHE A 12 15.91 14.59 -10.90
CA PHE A 12 14.59 14.83 -11.49
C PHE A 12 14.65 15.94 -12.54
N THR A 13 15.36 15.69 -13.65
CA THR A 13 15.14 16.43 -14.89
C THR A 13 13.85 15.92 -15.56
N PHE A 14 12.71 16.24 -14.95
CA PHE A 14 11.41 16.03 -15.58
C PHE A 14 11.23 17.08 -16.68
N LYS A 15 11.28 16.64 -17.94
CA LYS A 15 10.56 17.35 -19.00
C LYS A 15 9.10 17.41 -18.59
N VAL A 16 8.59 18.63 -18.42
CA VAL A 16 7.17 18.91 -18.25
C VAL A 16 6.46 18.40 -19.51
N ALA A 17 5.70 17.33 -19.37
CA ALA A 17 4.82 16.81 -20.40
C ALA A 17 3.42 16.60 -19.81
N ASP A 18 2.50 17.32 -20.46
CA ASP A 18 1.05 17.18 -20.59
C ASP A 18 0.31 16.04 -19.86
N ASN A 19 -0.91 16.36 -19.44
CA ASN A 19 -1.86 15.54 -18.68
C ASN A 19 -2.28 14.23 -19.38
N SER A 20 -1.37 13.26 -19.44
CA SER A 20 -1.61 11.87 -19.84
C SER A 20 -1.14 10.87 -18.76
N ARG A 21 -1.22 11.30 -17.48
CA ARG A 21 -0.51 10.73 -16.31
C ARG A 21 -0.82 9.27 -15.91
N GLN A 22 -1.69 8.55 -16.63
CA GLN A 22 -2.02 7.13 -16.34
C GLN A 22 -1.67 6.13 -17.47
N LYS A 23 -0.80 6.48 -18.43
CA LYS A 23 -0.55 5.62 -19.61
C LYS A 23 0.62 4.61 -19.50
N GLY A 24 1.44 4.65 -18.46
CA GLY A 24 2.55 3.70 -18.28
C GLY A 24 2.14 2.44 -17.50
N ALA A 25 2.83 1.32 -17.74
CA ALA A 25 2.72 0.14 -16.88
C ALA A 25 3.27 0.47 -15.48
N LEU A 26 2.58 0.01 -14.43
CA LEU A 26 3.08 0.15 -13.06
C LEU A 26 4.43 -0.54 -12.95
N GLN A 27 5.45 0.19 -12.52
CA GLN A 27 6.76 -0.38 -12.21
C GLN A 27 6.75 -0.93 -10.78
N ALA A 28 7.39 -2.09 -10.57
CA ALA A 28 7.59 -2.61 -9.23
C ALA A 28 8.49 -1.64 -8.42
N PRO A 29 8.23 -1.48 -7.11
CA PRO A 29 9.01 -0.59 -6.27
C PRO A 29 10.38 -1.20 -5.93
N LEU A 30 11.24 -0.41 -5.26
CA LEU A 30 12.53 -0.85 -4.71
C LEU A 30 13.55 -1.38 -5.75
N GLY A 31 13.37 -1.03 -7.02
CA GLY A 31 14.24 -1.48 -8.11
C GLY A 31 13.95 -2.91 -8.59
N LEU A 32 12.87 -3.52 -8.10
CA LEU A 32 12.43 -4.85 -8.50
C LEU A 32 11.78 -4.82 -9.89
N THR A 33 11.56 -6.01 -10.44
CA THR A 33 10.82 -6.23 -11.68
C THR A 33 9.66 -7.18 -11.43
N TRP A 34 8.50 -6.90 -12.03
CA TRP A 34 7.36 -7.82 -11.94
C TRP A 34 7.66 -9.14 -12.63
N GLY A 35 7.18 -10.24 -12.05
CA GLY A 35 7.36 -11.58 -12.61
C GLY A 35 8.70 -12.26 -12.34
N LEU A 36 9.56 -11.66 -11.51
CA LEU A 36 10.76 -12.34 -11.01
C LEU A 36 10.36 -13.59 -10.22
N ASP A 37 11.03 -14.70 -10.47
CA ASP A 37 10.81 -15.94 -9.71
C ASP A 37 11.56 -15.91 -8.36
N ILE A 38 11.30 -16.92 -7.51
CA ILE A 38 11.89 -16.98 -6.18
C ILE A 38 13.42 -17.14 -6.19
N ASN A 39 13.96 -17.87 -7.17
CA ASN A 39 15.41 -18.09 -7.27
C ASN A 39 16.13 -16.81 -7.71
N GLU A 40 15.49 -16.00 -8.55
CA GLU A 40 15.96 -14.67 -8.92
C GLU A 40 15.89 -13.70 -7.74
N ILE A 41 14.77 -13.68 -7.01
CA ILE A 41 14.60 -12.82 -5.82
C ILE A 41 15.62 -13.14 -4.73
N LYS A 42 15.86 -14.43 -4.44
CA LYS A 42 16.85 -14.86 -3.43
C LYS A 42 18.30 -14.48 -3.80
N LYS A 43 18.59 -14.18 -5.08
CA LYS A 43 19.92 -13.66 -5.49
C LYS A 43 20.02 -12.15 -5.27
N GLU A 44 18.91 -11.43 -5.36
CA GLU A 44 18.90 -9.97 -5.28
C GLU A 44 18.69 -9.44 -3.87
N LEU A 45 18.00 -10.20 -3.02
CA LEU A 45 17.50 -9.77 -1.71
C LEU A 45 17.88 -10.74 -0.59
N GLU A 46 18.11 -10.20 0.60
CA GLU A 46 18.26 -10.98 1.81
C GLU A 46 16.86 -11.35 2.35
N VAL A 47 16.46 -12.61 2.18
CA VAL A 47 15.20 -13.14 2.71
C VAL A 47 15.34 -13.43 4.20
N VAL A 48 14.43 -12.86 4.99
CA VAL A 48 14.37 -13.00 6.46
C VAL A 48 13.46 -14.17 6.85
N SER A 49 12.29 -14.27 6.23
CA SER A 49 11.36 -15.36 6.46
C SER A 49 10.47 -15.62 5.24
N GLU A 50 9.88 -16.80 5.21
CA GLU A 50 9.03 -17.31 4.13
C GLU A 50 7.77 -17.92 4.75
N ASN A 51 6.61 -17.62 4.18
CA ASN A 51 5.33 -18.18 4.59
C ASN A 51 4.47 -18.50 3.37
N THR A 52 4.21 -19.78 3.13
CA THR A 52 3.31 -20.24 2.06
C THR A 52 1.87 -19.89 2.43
N LEU A 53 1.20 -19.14 1.57
CA LEU A 53 -0.19 -18.73 1.79
C LEU A 53 -1.17 -19.78 1.24
N ASP A 54 -0.85 -20.35 0.09
CA ASP A 54 -1.61 -21.39 -0.60
C ASP A 54 -0.69 -22.26 -1.46
N GLU A 55 -1.26 -23.18 -2.26
CA GLU A 55 -0.50 -24.11 -3.12
C GLU A 55 0.41 -23.43 -4.17
N ARG A 56 0.19 -22.15 -4.49
CA ARG A 56 0.89 -21.41 -5.54
C ARG A 56 1.52 -20.11 -5.08
N THR A 57 1.09 -19.56 -3.96
CA THR A 57 1.55 -18.24 -3.51
C THR A 57 2.32 -18.31 -2.20
N THR A 58 3.47 -17.64 -2.20
CA THR A 58 4.36 -17.56 -1.04
C THR A 58 4.68 -16.11 -0.75
N ASN A 59 4.57 -15.74 0.53
CA ASN A 59 4.97 -14.45 1.05
C ASN A 59 6.37 -14.50 1.65
N PHE A 60 7.16 -13.47 1.40
CA PHE A 60 8.54 -13.34 1.88
C PHE A 60 8.71 -12.03 2.62
N ILE A 61 9.24 -12.08 3.84
CA ILE A 61 9.79 -10.91 4.52
C ILE A 61 11.25 -10.80 4.10
N PHE A 62 11.69 -9.60 3.72
CA PHE A 62 13.05 -9.39 3.23
C PHE A 62 13.64 -8.07 3.74
N ASN A 63 14.97 -7.96 3.67
CA ASN A 63 15.67 -6.70 3.87
C ASN A 63 16.06 -6.11 2.50
N PRO A 64 15.53 -4.95 2.09
CA PRO A 64 15.94 -4.32 0.85
C PRO A 64 17.36 -3.77 0.98
N LYS A 65 18.12 -3.79 -0.12
CA LYS A 65 19.43 -3.11 -0.21
C LYS A 65 19.33 -1.61 0.08
N ILE A 66 18.19 -1.00 -0.25
CA ILE A 66 17.87 0.39 0.02
C ILE A 66 16.57 0.44 0.82
N LYS A 67 16.65 0.84 2.08
CA LYS A 67 15.47 1.11 2.91
C LYS A 67 14.90 2.48 2.58
N LEU A 68 13.58 2.55 2.43
CA LEU A 68 12.88 3.82 2.39
C LEU A 68 12.70 4.32 3.82
N PHE A 69 12.94 5.62 4.03
CA PHE A 69 12.82 6.22 5.36
C PHE A 69 11.38 6.05 5.89
N GLY A 70 11.25 5.70 7.17
CA GLY A 70 9.96 5.41 7.83
C GLY A 70 9.51 3.95 7.72
N PHE A 71 9.85 3.24 6.65
CA PHE A 71 9.41 1.86 6.47
C PHE A 71 10.32 0.84 7.16
N GLU A 72 9.72 0.01 8.02
CA GLU A 72 10.42 -0.94 8.88
C GLU A 72 10.29 -2.39 8.39
N LYS A 73 9.13 -2.76 7.84
CA LYS A 73 8.85 -4.11 7.33
C LYS A 73 8.62 -4.08 5.82
N TYR A 74 9.20 -5.06 5.12
CA TYR A 74 9.12 -5.21 3.68
C TYR A 74 8.73 -6.64 3.34
N GLU A 75 7.73 -6.77 2.49
CA GLU A 75 7.10 -8.04 2.12
C GLU A 75 6.97 -8.15 0.60
N LEU A 76 7.08 -9.37 0.08
CA LEU A 76 6.87 -9.72 -1.32
C LEU A 76 5.93 -10.91 -1.38
N THR A 77 5.02 -10.92 -2.36
CA THR A 77 4.25 -12.12 -2.68
C THR A 77 4.59 -12.58 -4.08
N ILE A 78 4.94 -13.86 -4.20
CA ILE A 78 5.33 -14.50 -5.46
C ILE A 78 4.33 -15.62 -5.74
N ASP A 79 3.79 -15.63 -6.96
CA ASP A 79 3.05 -16.78 -7.50
C ASP A 79 4.01 -17.66 -8.32
N GLU A 80 3.91 -18.98 -8.17
CA GLU A 80 4.80 -19.93 -8.86
C GLU A 80 4.77 -19.81 -10.39
N LYS A 81 3.63 -19.44 -10.99
CA LYS A 81 3.46 -19.34 -12.45
C LYS A 81 3.79 -17.94 -12.97
N TYR A 82 3.45 -16.91 -12.20
CA TYR A 82 3.50 -15.52 -12.64
C TYR A 82 4.61 -14.67 -12.00
N GLY A 83 5.41 -15.26 -11.10
CA GLY A 83 6.50 -14.62 -10.38
C GLY A 83 6.01 -13.55 -9.39
N LEU A 84 6.85 -12.54 -9.14
CA LEU A 84 6.53 -11.43 -8.24
C LEU A 84 5.23 -10.73 -8.65
N ILE A 85 4.25 -10.75 -7.74
CA ILE A 85 2.93 -10.16 -7.95
C ILE A 85 2.57 -9.04 -6.98
N ASP A 86 3.19 -8.98 -5.79
CA ASP A 86 2.96 -7.92 -4.81
C ASP A 86 4.24 -7.50 -4.09
N VAL A 87 4.36 -6.22 -3.75
CA VAL A 87 5.36 -5.67 -2.85
C VAL A 87 4.70 -4.77 -1.83
N THR A 88 4.86 -5.08 -0.55
CA THR A 88 4.27 -4.35 0.57
C THR A 88 5.35 -3.77 1.48
N MET A 89 5.16 -2.52 1.90
CA MET A 89 6.03 -1.82 2.85
C MET A 89 5.18 -1.30 4.01
N THR A 90 5.64 -1.51 5.25
CA THR A 90 4.92 -1.11 6.45
C THR A 90 5.77 -0.24 7.37
N GLU A 91 5.23 0.92 7.75
CA GLU A 91 5.73 1.83 8.78
C GLU A 91 4.83 1.70 10.01
N TYR A 92 5.41 1.53 11.19
CA TYR A 92 4.70 1.39 12.45
C TYR A 92 4.79 2.68 13.28
N PHE A 93 3.68 3.08 13.89
CA PHE A 93 3.59 4.30 14.72
C PHE A 93 3.32 3.93 16.19
N ASN A 94 4.20 3.11 16.76
CA ASN A 94 4.07 2.64 18.13
C ASN A 94 4.12 3.83 19.10
N SER A 95 3.10 3.97 19.95
CA SER A 95 2.98 5.03 20.98
C SER A 95 2.79 6.47 20.45
N ASP A 96 2.32 6.65 19.20
CA ASP A 96 1.85 7.96 18.73
C ASP A 96 0.48 8.28 19.36
N ASN A 97 0.51 8.75 20.61
CA ASN A 97 -0.67 9.18 21.39
C ASN A 97 -1.45 10.33 20.75
N PHE A 98 -0.96 10.89 19.63
CA PHE A 98 -1.67 11.84 18.81
C PHE A 98 -1.28 11.65 17.35
N HIS A 99 -1.83 10.60 16.71
CA HIS A 99 -2.00 10.24 15.28
C HIS A 99 -1.56 11.23 14.14
N ILE A 100 -0.58 12.07 14.35
CA ILE A 100 -0.11 13.18 13.51
C ILE A 100 1.01 12.67 12.62
N HIS A 101 1.89 11.83 13.16
CA HIS A 101 2.97 11.23 12.39
C HIS A 101 2.41 10.31 11.31
N GLY A 102 1.47 9.42 11.66
CA GLY A 102 0.82 8.53 10.71
C GLY A 102 0.08 9.26 9.59
N LYS A 103 -0.69 10.30 9.92
CA LYS A 103 -1.36 11.14 8.91
C LYS A 103 -0.36 11.91 8.05
N GLY A 104 0.70 12.45 8.65
CA GLY A 104 1.79 13.13 7.95
C GLY A 104 2.43 12.23 6.90
N SER A 105 2.88 11.04 7.31
CA SER A 105 3.44 10.02 6.40
C SER A 105 2.45 9.64 5.29
N TYR A 106 1.16 9.43 5.63
CA TYR A 106 0.12 9.15 4.62
C TYR A 106 0.01 10.25 3.56
N TYR A 107 -0.01 11.53 3.97
CA TYR A 107 -0.09 12.65 3.03
C TYR A 107 1.18 12.81 2.20
N ASP A 108 2.35 12.65 2.79
CA ASP A 108 3.62 12.77 2.09
C ASP A 108 3.78 11.68 1.03
N ILE A 109 3.42 10.43 1.34
CA ILE A 109 3.41 9.33 0.36
C ILE A 109 2.42 9.64 -0.76
N ASN A 110 1.20 10.06 -0.43
CA ASN A 110 0.21 10.39 -1.45
C ASN A 110 0.65 11.56 -2.34
N LYS A 111 1.35 12.55 -1.79
CA LYS A 111 1.94 13.65 -2.55
C LYS A 111 3.01 13.17 -3.52
N ILE A 112 3.90 12.27 -3.07
CA ILE A 112 4.95 11.66 -3.91
C ILE A 112 4.32 10.84 -5.05
N LEU A 113 3.38 9.96 -4.72
CA LEU A 113 2.67 9.13 -5.69
C LEU A 113 1.87 9.98 -6.68
N SER A 114 1.14 10.99 -6.18
CA SER A 114 0.36 11.89 -7.03
C SER A 114 1.23 12.69 -8.00
N LYS A 115 2.45 13.05 -7.59
CA LYS A 115 3.44 13.67 -8.48
C LYS A 115 3.93 12.70 -9.57
N LYS A 116 4.10 11.41 -9.24
CA LYS A 116 4.62 10.40 -10.17
C LYS A 116 3.55 9.83 -11.13
N TYR A 117 2.37 9.52 -10.62
CA TYR A 117 1.32 8.75 -11.30
C TYR A 117 0.02 9.53 -11.52
N GLY A 118 -0.05 10.80 -11.10
CA GLY A 118 -1.30 11.56 -11.05
C GLY A 118 -2.13 11.21 -9.81
N PRO A 119 -3.24 11.92 -9.58
CA PRO A 119 -4.05 11.76 -8.38
C PRO A 119 -4.59 10.33 -8.23
N PRO A 120 -4.90 9.90 -6.99
CA PRO A 120 -5.53 8.61 -6.76
C PRO A 120 -6.88 8.52 -7.50
N SER A 121 -7.20 7.32 -7.97
CA SER A 121 -8.48 7.00 -8.62
C SER A 121 -9.64 7.03 -7.63
N SER A 122 -9.38 6.68 -6.38
CA SER A 122 -10.32 6.85 -5.28
C SER A 122 -9.58 7.09 -3.96
N VAL A 123 -10.23 7.83 -3.08
CA VAL A 123 -9.81 8.05 -1.70
C VAL A 123 -10.96 7.61 -0.82
N ARG A 124 -10.67 6.88 0.25
CA ARG A 124 -11.62 6.54 1.30
C ARG A 124 -11.16 7.21 2.58
N ASN A 125 -12.00 8.07 3.13
CA ASN A 125 -11.78 8.66 4.44
C ASN A 125 -12.74 8.07 5.49
N PRO A 126 -12.35 8.04 6.76
CA PRO A 126 -13.22 7.67 7.89
C PRO A 126 -14.57 8.40 7.91
N GLU A 127 -14.57 9.64 7.43
CA GLU A 127 -15.68 10.59 7.48
C GLU A 127 -16.75 10.29 6.41
N ASP A 128 -16.43 9.49 5.40
CA ASP A 128 -17.35 9.13 4.31
C ASP A 128 -18.34 8.00 4.70
N ASP A 129 -18.15 7.34 5.85
CA ASP A 129 -19.00 6.25 6.36
C ASP A 129 -20.15 6.74 7.28
N SER A 130 -20.66 7.96 7.05
CA SER A 130 -21.60 8.67 7.96
C SER A 130 -23.10 8.40 7.72
N ASP A 131 -23.51 7.18 7.38
CA ASP A 131 -24.94 6.84 7.35
C ASP A 131 -25.24 5.64 8.25
N TYR A 132 -25.18 5.88 9.55
CA TYR A 132 -25.96 5.16 10.57
C TYR A 132 -26.18 6.08 11.78
N GLY A 133 -27.28 6.84 11.73
CA GLY A 133 -28.17 7.10 12.87
C GLY A 133 -27.79 8.15 13.94
N ALA A 134 -28.68 9.14 14.03
CA ALA A 134 -29.11 9.91 15.22
C ALA A 134 -28.49 11.29 15.50
N ASP A 135 -29.32 12.31 15.21
CA ASP A 135 -29.47 13.60 15.89
C ASP A 135 -28.67 13.79 17.19
N VAL A 136 -27.75 14.76 17.22
CA VAL A 136 -27.48 15.56 18.43
C VAL A 136 -27.14 17.01 18.04
N SER A 137 -27.96 17.92 18.55
CA SER A 137 -27.90 19.36 18.36
C SER A 137 -26.64 20.01 18.93
N VAL A 138 -26.23 21.10 18.28
CA VAL A 138 -25.11 21.99 18.56
C VAL A 138 -25.27 22.70 19.91
N SER A 139 -25.08 22.00 21.03
CA SER A 139 -24.96 22.62 22.36
C SER A 139 -24.23 21.78 23.42
N SER A 140 -23.64 20.63 23.06
CA SER A 140 -22.81 19.81 23.96
C SER A 140 -21.31 19.94 23.71
N LEU A 141 -20.87 21.14 23.31
CA LEU A 141 -19.47 21.56 23.28
C LEU A 141 -18.93 21.63 24.71
N GLN A 142 -18.41 20.52 25.26
CA GLN A 142 -17.32 20.44 26.27
C GLN A 142 -17.21 19.09 27.01
N LYS A 143 -18.01 18.07 26.71
CA LYS A 143 -17.86 16.72 27.33
C LYS A 143 -18.27 15.61 26.37
N LYS A 144 -17.37 15.19 25.47
CA LYS A 144 -17.37 13.87 24.80
C LYS A 144 -16.08 13.69 23.98
N ASP A 145 -14.94 13.79 24.66
CA ASP A 145 -13.58 13.37 24.24
C ASP A 145 -13.47 11.87 23.85
N THR A 146 -14.56 11.20 23.51
CA THR A 146 -14.66 9.73 23.49
C THR A 146 -15.62 9.19 22.43
N ASN A 147 -16.29 10.03 21.63
CA ASN A 147 -17.44 9.57 20.83
C ASN A 147 -17.26 9.51 19.33
N GLU A 148 -16.10 9.88 18.77
CA GLU A 148 -15.81 9.57 17.38
C GLU A 148 -14.36 9.13 17.23
N PHE A 149 -14.11 7.93 17.74
CA PHE A 149 -13.17 7.00 17.12
C PHE A 149 -13.16 7.23 15.60
N LEU A 150 -12.17 7.97 15.13
CA LEU A 150 -11.36 7.81 13.92
C LEU A 150 -11.65 6.57 13.04
N LYS A 151 -12.90 6.29 12.66
CA LYS A 151 -13.40 5.12 11.91
C LYS A 151 -12.37 4.64 10.85
N ASN A 152 -11.87 3.41 11.05
CA ASN A 152 -10.44 3.16 11.28
C ASN A 152 -9.52 2.91 10.06
N ARG A 153 -9.70 3.61 8.93
CA ARG A 153 -8.78 3.49 7.79
C ARG A 153 -8.82 4.67 6.83
N TRP A 154 -7.67 5.27 6.55
CA TRP A 154 -7.50 6.15 5.40
C TRP A 154 -6.91 5.34 4.27
N SER A 155 -7.50 5.41 3.07
CA SER A 155 -6.94 4.72 1.92
C SER A 155 -6.97 5.56 0.66
N SER A 156 -5.89 5.47 -0.12
CA SER A 156 -5.81 6.02 -1.47
C SER A 156 -5.45 4.90 -2.44
N PHE A 157 -6.24 4.78 -3.50
CA PHE A 157 -6.08 3.75 -4.52
C PHE A 157 -5.68 4.39 -5.85
N TYR A 158 -4.57 3.90 -6.42
CA TYR A 158 -4.09 4.30 -7.73
C TYR A 158 -4.26 3.10 -8.66
N ASN A 159 -5.06 3.25 -9.73
CA ASN A 159 -5.27 2.21 -10.73
C ASN A 159 -4.57 2.58 -12.04
N PHE A 160 -4.03 1.59 -12.74
CA PHE A 160 -3.23 1.78 -13.95
C PHE A 160 -3.89 1.12 -15.16
N LYS A 161 -3.86 1.80 -16.31
CA LYS A 161 -4.54 1.35 -17.53
C LYS A 161 -4.07 -0.02 -18.03
N LEU A 162 -2.78 -0.33 -17.86
CA LEU A 162 -2.16 -1.60 -18.29
C LEU A 162 -2.21 -2.68 -17.20
N GLY A 163 -2.99 -2.46 -16.14
CA GLY A 163 -3.12 -3.36 -15.00
C GLY A 163 -2.21 -3.00 -13.82
N GLY A 164 -2.49 -3.62 -12.67
CA GLY A 164 -1.84 -3.33 -11.39
C GLY A 164 -2.46 -2.14 -10.65
N TRP A 165 -2.13 -2.01 -9.37
CA TRP A 165 -2.59 -0.92 -8.52
C TRP A 165 -1.60 -0.61 -7.41
N ILE A 166 -1.73 0.59 -6.83
CA ILE A 166 -1.07 0.96 -5.58
C ILE A 166 -2.16 1.29 -4.57
N ASN A 167 -2.01 0.77 -3.37
CA ASN A 167 -2.85 1.07 -2.23
C ASN A 167 -2.00 1.65 -1.10
N VAL A 168 -2.32 2.89 -0.69
CA VAL A 168 -1.76 3.51 0.51
C VAL A 168 -2.83 3.41 1.59
N SER A 169 -2.53 2.78 2.72
CA SER A 169 -3.49 2.55 3.79
C SER A 169 -2.92 2.87 5.15
N LEU A 170 -3.43 3.92 5.81
CA LEU A 170 -3.18 4.16 7.23
C LEU A 170 -4.28 3.45 8.02
N LYS A 171 -3.89 2.45 8.83
CA LYS A 171 -4.80 1.63 9.64
C LYS A 171 -4.49 1.84 11.12
N ASN A 172 -5.54 1.90 11.92
CA ASN A 172 -5.45 2.01 13.37
C ASN A 172 -6.27 0.88 13.99
N ASN A 173 -5.59 -0.18 14.44
CA ASN A 173 -6.26 -1.30 15.11
C ASN A 173 -6.38 -1.06 16.63
N ASN A 174 -5.49 -0.23 17.19
CA ASN A 174 -5.41 0.17 18.61
C ASN A 174 -4.43 1.38 18.68
N PRO A 175 -4.53 2.34 19.63
CA PRO A 175 -3.51 3.37 19.88
C PRO A 175 -2.05 2.89 19.97
N HIS A 176 -1.81 1.60 20.20
CA HIS A 176 -0.46 1.01 20.19
C HIS A 176 -0.08 0.30 18.87
N ASP A 177 -1.04 0.07 17.97
CA ASP A 177 -0.91 -0.73 16.75
C ASP A 177 -1.43 0.05 15.52
N SER A 178 -0.93 1.29 15.37
CA SER A 178 -1.17 2.09 14.17
C SER A 178 -0.05 1.87 13.15
N PHE A 179 -0.40 1.67 11.89
CA PHE A 179 0.58 1.45 10.82
C PHE A 179 0.12 1.99 9.47
N LEU A 180 1.09 2.40 8.67
CA LEU A 180 0.92 2.81 7.28
C LEU A 180 1.46 1.71 6.39
N MET A 181 0.59 1.21 5.51
CA MET A 181 0.89 0.17 4.55
C MET A 181 0.88 0.76 3.15
N LEU A 182 1.96 0.55 2.41
CA LEU A 182 2.10 0.91 1.01
C LEU A 182 2.27 -0.38 0.20
N GLU A 183 1.24 -0.73 -0.55
CA GLU A 183 1.12 -1.97 -1.31
C GLU A 183 1.14 -1.67 -2.80
N TYR A 184 2.05 -2.33 -3.53
CA TYR A 184 2.14 -2.29 -4.98
C TYR A 184 1.79 -3.66 -5.51
N THR A 185 0.78 -3.74 -6.38
CA THR A 185 0.32 -5.00 -6.92
C THR A 185 0.39 -5.01 -8.44
N SER A 186 0.93 -6.09 -9.01
CA SER A 186 1.17 -6.24 -10.45
C SER A 186 -0.11 -6.49 -11.25
N ALA A 187 -0.04 -6.35 -12.58
CA ALA A 187 -1.13 -6.75 -13.46
C ALA A 187 -1.41 -8.26 -13.43
N ASN A 188 -0.40 -9.08 -13.13
CA ASN A 188 -0.54 -10.54 -13.08
C ASN A 188 -1.28 -11.01 -11.83
N ALA A 189 -1.30 -10.23 -10.75
CA ALA A 189 -2.06 -10.57 -9.56
C ALA A 189 -3.55 -10.78 -9.85
N LYS A 190 -4.15 -9.99 -10.76
CA LYS A 190 -5.55 -10.21 -11.18
C LYS A 190 -5.75 -11.59 -11.81
N LYS A 191 -4.79 -12.04 -12.62
CA LYS A 191 -4.85 -13.36 -13.27
C LYS A 191 -4.79 -14.48 -12.23
N VAL A 192 -3.92 -14.34 -11.22
CA VAL A 192 -3.85 -15.28 -10.08
C VAL A 192 -5.19 -15.37 -9.38
N ILE A 193 -5.76 -14.21 -9.00
CA ILE A 193 -7.06 -14.15 -8.31
C ILE A 193 -8.17 -14.81 -9.15
N TYR A 194 -8.26 -14.50 -10.45
CA TYR A 194 -9.28 -15.10 -11.31
C TYR A 194 -9.12 -16.62 -11.41
N GLU A 195 -7.90 -17.12 -11.65
CA GLU A 195 -7.63 -18.57 -11.73
C GLU A 195 -7.93 -19.30 -10.41
N GLN A 196 -7.67 -18.68 -9.25
CA GLN A 196 -7.99 -19.25 -7.95
C GLN A 196 -9.51 -19.32 -7.71
N VAL A 197 -10.24 -18.25 -7.99
CA VAL A 197 -11.70 -18.21 -7.85
C VAL A 197 -12.39 -19.23 -8.77
N ASP A 198 -11.90 -19.38 -10.00
CA ASP A 198 -12.48 -20.35 -10.94
C ASP A 198 -12.23 -21.79 -10.48
N LYS A 199 -11.04 -22.11 -9.96
CA LYS A 199 -10.74 -23.42 -9.35
C LYS A 199 -11.65 -23.73 -8.16
N GLU A 200 -11.87 -22.77 -7.27
CA GLU A 200 -12.75 -22.95 -6.11
C GLU A 200 -14.18 -23.28 -6.56
N LYS A 201 -14.71 -22.56 -7.55
CA LYS A 201 -16.04 -22.84 -8.11
C LYS A 201 -16.14 -24.22 -8.76
N GLU A 202 -15.13 -24.61 -9.54
CA GLU A 202 -15.07 -25.95 -10.14
C GLU A 202 -15.11 -27.02 -9.05
N SER A 203 -14.27 -26.90 -8.02
CA SER A 203 -14.26 -27.85 -6.90
C SER A 203 -15.62 -27.94 -6.20
N MET A 204 -16.28 -26.81 -5.94
CA MET A 204 -17.60 -26.79 -5.29
C MET A 204 -18.70 -27.40 -6.14
N SER A 205 -18.58 -27.31 -7.47
CA SER A 205 -19.56 -27.91 -8.39
C SER A 205 -19.44 -29.44 -8.50
N GLU A 206 -18.28 -30.01 -8.17
CA GLU A 206 -18.09 -31.47 -8.12
C GLU A 206 -18.70 -32.12 -6.87
N PHE A 207 -19.05 -31.31 -5.85
CA PHE A 207 -19.68 -31.78 -4.59
C PHE A 207 -21.21 -31.62 -4.55
N LEU A 208 -21.85 -31.12 -5.62
CA LEU A 208 -23.31 -30.95 -5.75
C LEU A 208 -23.90 -31.96 -6.74
#